data_AF-A0A954S880-F1
#
_entry.id   AF-A0A954S880-F1
#
_cell.length_a   1.000
_cell.length_b   1.000
_cell.length_c   1.000
_cell.angle_alpha   90.00
_cell.angle_beta   90.00
_cell.angle_gamma   90.00
#
_symmetry.space_group_name_H-M   'P 1'
#
loop_
_entity.id
_entity.type
_entity.pdbx_description
1 polymer ?
#
loop_
_entity_poly.entity_id
_entity_poly.type
_entity_poly.pdbx_seq_one_letter_code
_entity_poly.pdbx_strand_id
1 'polypeptide(L)'
;MLHTKRAWCISPAVSAEELARQLIETTWCLCTGFELEGYLFLNDAFSEDSAQEYAIVKRHDDGRSFLQVESITVSWCDLPQMLHYVQATLMGEYDISDFVHEVSPCLQTPEEHGRCPLCA
;
A
#
# COMPACT_ATOMS: atom_id res chain seq x y z
N MET A 1 3.06 -14.95 -1.14
CA MET A 1 2.57 -13.58 -0.94
C MET A 1 3.59 -12.82 -0.09
N LEU A 2 3.93 -11.59 -0.46
CA LEU A 2 4.91 -10.79 0.28
C LEU A 2 4.41 -10.42 1.69
N HIS A 3 3.09 -10.44 1.91
CA HIS A 3 2.41 -10.19 3.20
C HIS A 3 3.02 -10.91 4.41
N THR A 4 3.53 -12.14 4.22
CA THR A 4 4.13 -12.92 5.31
C THR A 4 5.67 -12.91 5.31
N LYS A 5 6.30 -12.26 4.34
CA LYS A 5 7.76 -12.28 4.11
C LYS A 5 8.41 -10.91 4.21
N ARG A 6 7.62 -9.85 4.19
CA ARG A 6 8.06 -8.45 4.23
C ARG A 6 7.38 -7.76 5.42
N ALA A 7 8.11 -6.84 6.03
CA ALA A 7 7.56 -5.90 6.98
C ALA A 7 7.51 -4.51 6.32
N TRP A 8 6.42 -3.78 6.58
CA TRP A 8 6.20 -2.45 6.05
C TRP A 8 6.22 -1.41 7.16
N CYS A 9 7.05 -0.40 6.99
CA CYS A 9 7.03 0.83 7.77
C CYS A 9 5.87 1.70 7.26
N ILE A 10 4.84 1.87 8.09
CA ILE A 10 3.62 2.56 7.71
C ILE A 10 3.71 4.04 8.03
N SER A 11 3.48 4.88 7.03
CA SER A 11 3.36 6.33 7.17
C SER A 11 1.92 6.78 6.90
N PRO A 12 1.36 7.70 7.69
CA PRO A 12 0.04 8.24 7.39
C PRO A 12 0.10 9.11 6.13
N ALA A 13 -0.88 8.94 5.23
CA ALA A 13 -1.11 9.86 4.12
C ALA A 13 -2.14 10.91 4.51
N VAL A 14 -2.00 12.13 3.95
CA VAL A 14 -2.82 13.29 4.35
C VAL A 14 -4.10 13.40 3.52
N SER A 15 -4.03 13.10 2.22
CA SER A 15 -5.18 13.13 1.31
C SER A 15 -4.96 12.18 0.13
N ALA A 16 -6.02 11.94 -0.64
CA ALA A 16 -5.96 11.12 -1.85
C ALA A 16 -5.00 11.71 -2.90
N GLU A 17 -5.02 13.03 -3.09
CA GLU A 17 -4.16 13.74 -4.04
C GLU A 17 -2.69 13.64 -3.66
N GLU A 18 -2.37 13.86 -2.38
CA GLU A 18 -1.00 13.77 -1.90
C GLU A 18 -0.48 12.33 -2.00
N LEU A 19 -1.29 11.35 -1.61
CA LEU A 19 -0.93 9.94 -1.75
C LEU A 19 -0.69 9.57 -3.22
N ALA A 20 -1.58 9.95 -4.13
CA ALA A 20 -1.41 9.68 -5.55
C ALA A 20 -0.14 10.32 -6.12
N ARG A 21 0.20 11.55 -5.71
CA ARG A 21 1.48 12.20 -6.08
C ARG A 21 2.68 11.43 -5.53
N GLN A 22 2.64 11.07 -4.25
CA GLN A 22 3.73 10.33 -3.60
C GLN A 22 4.00 8.99 -4.29
N LEU A 23 2.95 8.25 -4.66
CA LEU A 23 3.07 6.95 -5.32
C LEU A 23 3.64 7.07 -6.75
N ILE A 24 3.29 8.14 -7.49
CA ILE A 24 3.71 8.33 -8.88
C ILE A 24 5.10 8.96 -9.02
N GLU A 25 5.41 9.94 -8.17
CA GLU A 25 6.62 10.76 -8.35
C GLU A 25 7.85 10.23 -7.64
N THR A 26 7.67 9.29 -6.71
CA THR A 26 8.76 8.76 -5.89
C THR A 26 8.88 7.25 -6.05
N THR A 27 10.10 6.76 -6.24
CA THR A 27 10.42 5.35 -6.03
C THR A 27 10.68 5.12 -4.56
N TRP A 28 9.79 4.36 -3.91
CA TRP A 28 9.90 4.06 -2.50
C TRP A 28 10.67 2.76 -2.27
N CYS A 29 11.36 2.68 -1.14
CA CYS A 29 11.95 1.43 -0.71
C CYS A 29 10.85 0.36 -0.56
N LEU A 30 11.22 -0.90 -0.75
CA LEU A 30 10.30 -2.02 -0.65
C LEU A 30 9.63 -2.11 0.72
N CYS A 31 10.30 -1.61 1.76
CA CYS A 31 9.82 -1.54 3.13
C CYS A 31 8.70 -0.50 3.36
N THR A 32 8.30 0.29 2.37
CA THR A 32 7.37 1.41 2.55
C THR A 32 5.91 1.01 2.39
N GLY A 33 5.05 1.49 3.30
CA GLY A 33 3.61 1.50 3.11
C GLY A 33 2.96 2.80 3.59
N PHE A 34 1.77 3.09 3.07
CA PHE A 34 0.98 4.27 3.44
C PHE A 34 -0.37 3.87 4.00
N GLU A 35 -0.89 4.63 4.97
CA GLU A 35 -2.24 4.45 5.51
C GLU A 35 -3.11 5.68 5.23
N LEU A 36 -4.31 5.45 4.68
CA LEU A 36 -5.32 6.48 4.43
C LEU A 36 -6.72 5.91 4.70
N GLU A 37 -7.43 6.49 5.66
CA GLU A 37 -8.83 6.15 6.00
C GLU A 37 -9.11 4.64 6.17
N GLY A 38 -8.19 3.91 6.80
CA GLY A 38 -8.33 2.47 7.03
C GLY A 38 -7.87 1.57 5.88
N TYR A 39 -7.43 2.16 4.77
CA TYR A 39 -6.74 1.46 3.68
C TYR A 39 -5.23 1.61 3.78
N LEU A 40 -4.54 0.54 3.44
CA LEU A 40 -3.09 0.44 3.40
C LEU A 40 -2.65 0.26 1.96
N PHE A 41 -1.66 1.03 1.55
CA PHE A 41 -1.01 0.96 0.26
C PHE A 41 0.39 0.43 0.50
N LEU A 42 0.58 -0.88 0.37
CA LEU A 42 1.81 -1.58 0.74
C LEU A 42 2.64 -1.82 -0.52
N ASN A 43 3.89 -1.35 -0.55
CA ASN A 43 4.78 -1.62 -1.68
C ASN A 43 4.99 -3.13 -1.82
N ASP A 44 4.43 -3.71 -2.89
CA ASP A 44 4.43 -5.13 -3.25
C ASP A 44 5.36 -5.42 -4.44
N ALA A 45 6.19 -4.44 -4.83
CA ALA A 45 7.21 -4.65 -5.85
C ALA A 45 8.16 -5.79 -5.46
N PHE A 46 8.52 -6.64 -6.41
CA PHE A 46 9.36 -7.82 -6.16
C PHE A 46 10.82 -7.45 -5.86
N SER A 47 11.32 -6.40 -6.49
CA SER A 47 12.66 -5.84 -6.30
C SER A 47 12.69 -4.34 -6.59
N GLU A 48 13.79 -3.70 -6.23
CA GLU A 48 14.05 -2.27 -6.43
C GLU A 48 14.04 -1.86 -7.91
N ASP A 49 14.38 -2.79 -8.80
CA ASP A 49 14.39 -2.60 -10.27
C ASP A 49 13.10 -3.03 -10.96
N SER A 50 12.10 -3.52 -10.21
CA SER A 50 10.83 -3.97 -10.78
C SER A 50 9.82 -2.82 -10.93
N ALA A 51 8.73 -3.07 -11.65
CA ALA A 51 7.61 -2.13 -11.67
C ALA A 51 7.13 -1.89 -10.24
N GLN A 52 6.81 -0.63 -9.91
CA GLN A 52 6.22 -0.30 -8.64
C GLN A 52 4.79 -0.84 -8.61
N GLU A 53 4.56 -1.79 -7.71
CA GLU A 53 3.28 -2.42 -7.46
C GLU A 53 2.90 -2.19 -6.00
N TYR A 54 1.63 -1.87 -5.76
CA TYR A 54 1.12 -1.65 -4.42
C TYR A 54 -0.09 -2.54 -4.16
N ALA A 55 0.03 -3.39 -3.15
CA ALA A 55 -1.09 -4.13 -2.61
C ALA A 55 -1.98 -3.17 -1.81
N ILE A 56 -3.28 -3.18 -2.12
CA ILE A 56 -4.28 -2.34 -1.46
C ILE A 56 -4.99 -3.21 -0.43
N VAL A 57 -4.79 -2.88 0.83
CA VAL A 57 -5.25 -3.69 1.95
C VAL A 57 -6.19 -2.89 2.84
N LYS A 58 -7.43 -3.34 2.98
CA LYS A 58 -8.39 -2.79 3.93
C LYS A 58 -8.15 -3.37 5.32
N ARG A 59 -8.05 -2.49 6.31
CA ARG A 59 -8.08 -2.87 7.73
C ARG A 59 -9.53 -2.89 8.20
N HIS A 60 -9.96 -3.98 8.82
CA HIS A 60 -11.29 -4.04 9.45
C HIS A 60 -11.34 -3.23 10.75
N ASP A 61 -12.54 -2.90 11.18
CA ASP A 61 -12.82 -2.16 12.42
C ASP A 61 -12.29 -2.85 13.69
N ASP A 62 -12.04 -4.17 13.63
CA ASP A 62 -11.43 -4.93 14.73
C ASP A 62 -9.93 -4.62 14.91
N GLY A 63 -9.31 -3.93 13.94
CA GLY A 63 -7.89 -3.58 13.91
C GLY A 63 -6.94 -4.77 13.78
N ARG A 64 -7.45 -5.97 13.52
CA ARG A 64 -6.70 -7.23 13.55
C ARG A 64 -6.81 -8.03 12.25
N SER A 65 -7.91 -7.90 11.54
CA SER A 65 -8.12 -8.57 10.25
C SER A 65 -7.88 -7.61 9.09
N PHE A 66 -7.33 -8.17 8.01
CA PHE A 66 -6.92 -7.44 6.83
C PHE A 66 -7.38 -8.18 5.58
N LEU A 67 -7.93 -7.43 4.63
CA LEU A 67 -8.31 -7.94 3.32
C LEU A 67 -7.49 -7.23 2.27
N GLN A 68 -6.79 -7.97 1.41
CA GLN A 68 -6.28 -7.39 0.19
C GLN A 68 -7.45 -7.26 -0.78
N VAL A 69 -7.77 -6.02 -1.16
CA VAL A 69 -8.93 -5.70 -2.00
C VAL A 69 -8.54 -5.44 -3.46
N GLU A 70 -7.30 -5.03 -3.70
CA GLU A 70 -6.78 -4.77 -5.05
C GLU A 70 -5.23 -4.84 -5.07
N SER A 71 -4.64 -4.86 -6.27
CA SER A 71 -3.24 -4.58 -6.52
C SER A 71 -3.08 -3.61 -7.69
N ILE A 72 -2.32 -2.54 -7.50
CA ILE A 72 -2.11 -1.50 -8.51
C ILE A 72 -0.66 -1.47 -8.96
N THR A 73 -0.42 -1.70 -10.25
CA THR A 73 0.89 -1.45 -10.88
C THR A 73 1.03 0.05 -11.19
N VAL A 74 1.52 0.80 -10.20
CA VAL A 74 1.65 2.27 -10.24
C VAL A 74 2.55 2.74 -11.38
N SER A 75 3.58 1.96 -11.75
CA SER A 75 4.44 2.29 -12.90
C SER A 75 3.72 2.39 -14.25
N TRP A 76 2.45 1.97 -14.35
CA TRP A 76 1.63 2.10 -15.55
C TRP A 76 0.62 3.24 -15.49
N CYS A 77 0.58 3.98 -14.38
CA CYS A 77 -0.39 5.04 -14.14
C CYS A 77 0.23 6.42 -14.40
N ASP A 78 -0.61 7.38 -14.76
CA ASP A 78 -0.32 8.80 -14.58
C ASP A 78 -1.03 9.33 -13.33
N LEU A 79 -0.80 10.60 -12.98
CA LEU A 79 -1.39 11.20 -11.78
C LEU A 79 -2.94 11.16 -11.79
N PRO A 80 -3.65 11.56 -12.86
CA PRO A 80 -5.10 11.44 -12.92
C PRO A 80 -5.61 10.01 -12.69
N GLN A 81 -4.97 9.02 -13.31
CA GLN A 81 -5.35 7.61 -13.15
C GLN A 81 -5.10 7.11 -11.72
N MET A 82 -3.94 7.44 -11.14
CA MET A 82 -3.62 7.05 -9.77
C MET A 82 -4.58 7.69 -8.76
N LEU A 83 -4.90 8.98 -8.94
CA LEU A 83 -5.88 9.66 -8.09
C LEU A 83 -7.25 9.00 -8.16
N HIS A 84 -7.69 8.61 -9.36
CA HIS A 84 -8.94 7.88 -9.53
C HIS A 84 -8.93 6.56 -8.75
N TYR A 85 -7.85 5.78 -8.84
CA TYR A 85 -7.75 4.52 -8.09
C TYR A 85 -7.73 4.70 -6.58
N VAL A 86 -7.02 5.72 -6.08
CA VAL A 86 -7.04 6.04 -4.64
C VAL A 86 -8.47 6.39 -4.22
N GLN A 87 -9.16 7.26 -4.97
CA GLN A 87 -10.54 7.64 -4.65
C GLN A 87 -11.51 6.46 -4.70
N ALA A 88 -11.43 5.60 -5.72
CA ALA A 88 -12.25 4.39 -5.83
C ALA A 88 -12.01 3.42 -4.67
N THR A 89 -10.75 3.29 -4.23
CA THR A 89 -10.38 2.52 -3.03
C THR A 89 -11.06 3.09 -1.79
N LEU A 90 -10.97 4.40 -1.57
CA LEU A 90 -11.58 5.05 -0.40
C LEU A 90 -13.11 4.95 -0.39
N MET A 91 -13.74 4.90 -1.57
CA MET A 91 -15.17 4.64 -1.71
C MET A 91 -15.56 3.16 -1.53
N GLY A 92 -14.57 2.26 -1.36
CA GLY A 92 -14.79 0.84 -1.17
C GLY A 92 -15.19 0.09 -2.43
N GLU A 93 -14.90 0.63 -3.63
CA GLU A 93 -15.31 0.01 -4.90
C GLU A 93 -14.71 -1.40 -5.10
N TYR A 94 -13.58 -1.69 -4.46
CA TYR A 94 -12.86 -2.96 -4.59
C TYR A 94 -13.16 -3.96 -3.46
N ASP A 95 -13.93 -3.57 -2.44
CA ASP A 95 -14.08 -4.33 -1.19
C ASP A 95 -14.81 -5.68 -1.32
N ILE A 96 -15.52 -5.88 -2.42
CA ILE A 96 -16.41 -7.03 -2.64
C ILE A 96 -16.17 -7.75 -3.97
N SER A 97 -14.96 -7.63 -4.53
CA SER A 97 -14.59 -8.32 -5.76
C SER A 97 -14.16 -9.77 -5.50
N ASP A 98 -14.13 -10.60 -6.56
CA ASP A 98 -13.61 -11.98 -6.49
C ASP A 98 -12.08 -12.02 -6.21
N PHE A 99 -11.40 -10.88 -6.29
CA PHE A 99 -9.98 -10.75 -5.96
C PHE A 99 -9.75 -10.72 -4.43
N VAL A 100 -10.77 -10.31 -3.66
CA VAL A 100 -10.65 -10.05 -2.23
C VAL A 100 -10.29 -11.32 -1.47
N HIS A 101 -9.23 -11.25 -0.65
CA HIS A 101 -8.81 -12.35 0.21
C HIS A 101 -8.13 -11.87 1.48
N GLU A 102 -8.19 -12.70 2.52
CA GLU A 102 -7.53 -12.41 3.80
C GLU A 102 -6.01 -12.42 3.66
N VAL A 103 -5.38 -11.43 4.28
CA VAL A 103 -3.92 -11.29 4.38
C VAL A 103 -3.52 -11.01 5.83
N SER A 104 -2.23 -11.19 6.13
CA SER A 104 -1.67 -10.89 7.45
C SER A 104 -0.37 -10.13 7.29
N PRO A 105 -0.43 -8.84 6.87
CA PRO A 105 0.77 -8.03 6.66
C PRO A 105 1.50 -7.78 7.98
N CYS A 106 2.83 -7.79 7.95
CA CYS A 106 3.64 -7.33 9.06
C CYS A 106 3.80 -5.81 8.98
N LEU A 107 2.98 -5.08 9.73
CA LEU A 107 3.01 -3.61 9.80
C LEU A 107 3.89 -3.17 10.97
N GLN A 108 4.71 -2.15 10.76
CA GLN A 108 5.63 -1.60 11.74
C GLN A 108 5.52 -0.07 11.77
N THR A 109 5.63 0.52 12.96
CA THR A 109 5.87 1.97 13.07
C THR A 109 7.33 2.30 12.73
N PRO A 110 7.68 3.58 12.47
CA PRO A 110 9.08 3.97 12.29
C PRO A 110 10.00 3.55 13.45
N GLU A 111 9.49 3.60 14.69
CA GLU A 111 10.22 3.18 15.89
C GLU A 111 10.47 1.67 15.92
N GLU A 112 9.48 0.86 15.52
CA GLU A 112 9.59 -0.60 15.46
C GLU A 112 10.46 -1.07 14.30
N HIS A 113 10.37 -0.39 13.16
CA HIS A 113 11.14 -0.69 11.97
C HIS A 113 12.62 -0.34 12.14
N GLY A 114 12.91 0.75 12.86
CA GLY A 114 14.26 1.23 13.11
C GLY A 114 14.99 1.59 11.82
N ARG A 115 16.28 1.24 11.73
CA ARG A 115 17.07 1.40 10.50
C ARG A 115 16.97 0.14 9.66
N CYS A 116 16.32 0.24 8.50
CA CYS A 116 16.36 -0.83 7.52
C CYS A 116 17.66 -0.76 6.71
N PRO A 117 18.47 -1.85 6.67
CA PRO A 117 19.70 -1.87 5.88
C PRO A 117 19.47 -1.81 4.37
N LEU A 118 18.22 -2.00 3.92
CA LEU A 118 17.81 -1.88 2.51
C LEU A 118 17.21 -0.50 2.19
N CYS A 119 16.96 0.34 3.20
CA CYS A 119 16.34 1.66 3.05
C CYS A 119 17.34 2.77 3.47
N ALA A 120 18.66 2.49 3.51
CA ALA A 120 19.74 3.34 4.03
C ALA A 120 20.87 3.58 3.03
#